data_AF-A0A7C7P3Z9-F1
#
_entry.id   AF-A0A7C7P3Z9-F1
#
_cell.length_a   1.000
_cell.length_b   1.000
_cell.length_c   1.000
_cell.angle_alpha   90.00
_cell.angle_beta   90.00
_cell.angle_gamma   90.00
#
_symmetry.space_group_name_H-M   'P 1'
#
loop_
_entity.id
_entity.type
_entity.pdbx_description
1 polymer ?
#
loop_
_entity_poly.entity_id
_entity_poly.type
_entity_poly.pdbx_seq_one_letter_code
_entity_poly.pdbx_strand_id
1 'polypeptide(L)'
;IYLDAEKVDNAIEIDRNLLLDSQEIYVVKDSLLDVMPAKPVHFSETKVILKNVPNGTVILRKPVPGAYAGMRVKSSSSTTATTKDSIK
;
A
#
# COMPACT_ATOMS: atom_id res chain seq x y z
N ILE A 1 26.48 -15.42 13.31
CA ILE A 1 25.08 -15.61 12.85
C ILE A 1 24.83 -14.53 11.82
N TYR A 2 24.82 -14.85 10.52
CA TYR A 2 24.44 -13.91 9.46
C TYR A 2 22.93 -14.08 9.27
N LEU A 3 22.16 -13.04 9.58
CA LEU A 3 20.79 -12.96 9.10
C LEU A 3 20.88 -12.43 7.67
N ASP A 4 20.92 -13.34 6.71
CA ASP A 4 20.62 -12.99 5.33
C ASP A 4 19.13 -12.63 5.27
N ALA A 5 18.82 -11.37 5.56
CA ALA A 5 17.53 -10.81 5.24
C ALA A 5 17.42 -10.88 3.71
N GLU A 6 16.67 -11.88 3.23
CA GLU A 6 16.40 -12.06 1.81
C GLU A 6 15.79 -10.76 1.29
N LYS A 7 16.61 -9.93 0.63
CA LYS A 7 16.16 -8.66 0.08
C LYS A 7 15.24 -9.00 -1.07
N VAL A 8 13.96 -8.82 -0.82
CA VAL A 8 12.98 -8.87 -1.89
C VAL A 8 12.98 -7.52 -2.58
N ASP A 9 13.72 -7.42 -3.68
CA ASP A 9 13.67 -6.26 -4.56
C ASP A 9 12.25 -6.07 -5.11
N ASN A 10 11.78 -4.82 -5.15
CA ASN A 10 10.44 -4.45 -5.63
C ASN A 10 9.28 -5.14 -4.87
N ALA A 11 9.44 -5.31 -3.55
CA ALA A 11 8.33 -5.64 -2.67
C ALA A 11 7.83 -4.44 -1.90
N ILE A 12 6.52 -4.47 -1.61
CA ILE A 12 5.88 -3.58 -0.66
C ILE A 12 5.32 -4.39 0.49
N GLU A 13 5.36 -3.80 1.68
CA GLU A 13 4.73 -4.35 2.87
C GLU A 13 3.43 -3.59 3.12
N ILE A 14 2.32 -4.33 3.22
CA ILE A 14 1.00 -3.75 3.51
C ILE A 14 0.33 -4.49 4.68
N ASP A 15 -0.67 -3.86 5.27
CA ASP A 15 -1.52 -4.52 6.26
C ASP A 15 -2.26 -5.71 5.61
N ARG A 16 -2.33 -6.84 6.32
CA ARG A 16 -2.99 -8.05 5.78
C ARG A 16 -4.44 -7.78 5.39
N ASN A 17 -5.13 -6.85 6.06
CA ASN A 17 -6.51 -6.49 5.77
C ASN A 17 -6.69 -5.72 4.45
N LEU A 18 -5.60 -5.27 3.82
CA LEU A 18 -5.64 -4.60 2.52
C LEU A 18 -5.58 -5.58 1.34
N LEU A 19 -5.18 -6.83 1.59
CA LEU A 19 -5.20 -7.89 0.60
C LEU A 19 -6.59 -8.54 0.60
N LEU A 20 -7.25 -8.53 -0.55
CA LEU A 20 -8.52 -9.20 -0.76
C LEU A 20 -8.31 -10.73 -0.80
N ASP A 21 -9.37 -11.49 -0.46
CA ASP A 21 -9.35 -12.95 -0.54
C ASP A 21 -9.04 -13.47 -1.96
N SER A 22 -9.39 -12.69 -2.99
CA SER A 22 -9.06 -12.94 -4.41
C SER A 22 -7.58 -12.72 -4.77
N GLN A 23 -6.71 -12.44 -3.80
CA GLN A 23 -5.31 -12.07 -4.02
C GLN A 23 -5.15 -10.76 -4.83
N GLU A 24 -6.04 -9.80 -4.54
CA GLU A 24 -6.06 -8.49 -5.17
C GLU A 24 -5.82 -7.40 -4.10
N ILE A 25 -5.39 -6.21 -4.53
CA ILE A 25 -5.26 -5.04 -3.66
C ILE A 25 -5.99 -3.85 -4.26
N TYR A 26 -6.48 -2.97 -3.38
CA TYR A 26 -7.05 -1.71 -3.81
C TYR A 26 -5.97 -0.69 -4.18
N VAL A 27 -6.03 -0.23 -5.42
CA VAL A 27 -5.17 0.83 -5.98
C VAL A 27 -6.01 2.07 -6.27
N VAL A 28 -5.37 3.24 -6.27
CA VAL A 28 -6.01 4.51 -6.62
C VAL A 28 -5.55 4.92 -8.00
N LYS A 29 -6.51 5.01 -8.93
CA LYS A 29 -6.29 5.43 -10.32
C LYS A 29 -7.25 6.56 -10.65
N ASP A 30 -6.73 7.74 -11.00
CA ASP A 30 -7.54 8.90 -11.39
C ASP A 30 -8.64 9.28 -10.37
N SER A 31 -8.34 9.18 -9.06
CA SER A 31 -9.29 9.39 -7.94
C SER A 31 -10.41 8.35 -7.81
N LEU A 32 -10.30 7.23 -8.52
CA LEU A 32 -11.16 6.06 -8.38
C LEU A 32 -10.37 4.94 -7.69
N LEU A 33 -11.07 4.19 -6.87
CA LEU A 33 -10.57 2.94 -6.34
C LEU A 33 -10.69 1.88 -7.44
N ASP A 34 -9.62 1.16 -7.68
CA ASP A 34 -9.58 0.03 -8.60
C ASP A 34 -8.95 -1.17 -7.88
N VAL A 35 -9.11 -2.37 -8.43
CA VAL A 35 -8.47 -3.59 -7.90
C VAL A 35 -7.37 -4.04 -8.85
N MET A 36 -6.25 -4.45 -8.27
CA MET A 36 -5.12 -4.98 -9.03
C MET A 36 -4.69 -6.30 -8.42
N PRO A 37 -4.43 -7.35 -9.24
CA PRO A 37 -3.86 -8.59 -8.74
C PRO A 37 -2.49 -8.35 -8.12
N ALA A 38 -2.25 -8.93 -6.95
CA ALA A 38 -0.98 -8.82 -6.25
C ALA A 38 -0.51 -10.19 -5.76
N LYS A 39 0.79 -10.45 -5.83
CA LYS A 39 1.35 -11.73 -5.44
C LYS A 39 1.93 -11.66 -4.02
N PRO A 40 1.26 -12.22 -3.00
CA PRO A 40 1.84 -12.32 -1.67
C PRO A 40 2.99 -13.32 -1.66
N VAL A 41 4.10 -12.90 -1.07
CA VAL A 41 5.33 -13.71 -0.97
C VAL A 41 5.67 -14.06 0.47
N HIS A 42 5.18 -13.27 1.43
CA HIS A 42 5.36 -13.55 2.84
C HIS A 42 4.19 -12.98 3.64
N PHE A 43 3.73 -13.73 4.64
CA PHE A 43 2.71 -13.30 5.58
C PHE A 43 3.30 -13.27 6.98
N SER A 44 3.12 -12.14 7.65
CA SER A 44 3.38 -11.97 9.07
C SER A 44 2.06 -11.98 9.84
N GLU A 45 2.11 -11.78 11.16
CA GLU A 45 0.89 -11.78 12.00
C GLU A 45 -0.13 -10.72 11.54
N THR A 46 0.35 -9.51 11.21
CA THR A 46 -0.50 -8.36 10.84
C THR A 46 -0.25 -7.82 9.44
N LYS A 47 0.79 -8.29 8.75
CA LYS A 47 1.26 -7.72 7.49
C LYS A 47 1.47 -8.78 6.42
N VAL A 48 1.50 -8.34 5.18
CA VAL A 48 1.82 -9.16 4.01
C VAL A 48 2.81 -8.42 3.12
N ILE A 49 3.82 -9.15 2.66
CA ILE A 49 4.79 -8.68 1.68
C ILE A 49 4.29 -9.11 0.30
N LEU A 50 4.13 -8.14 -0.59
CA LEU A 50 3.69 -8.34 -1.98
C LEU A 50 4.85 -8.07 -2.93
N LYS A 51 5.03 -8.93 -3.94
CA LYS A 51 5.89 -8.66 -5.11
C LYS A 51 5.03 -8.31 -6.34
N ASN A 52 5.67 -7.77 -7.38
CA ASN A 52 5.06 -7.37 -8.65
C ASN A 52 4.10 -6.17 -8.58
N VAL A 53 4.28 -5.27 -7.62
CA VAL A 53 3.55 -3.99 -7.60
C VAL A 53 4.37 -2.95 -8.38
N PRO A 54 3.83 -2.32 -9.44
CA PRO A 54 4.55 -1.30 -10.19
C PRO A 54 4.96 -0.12 -9.32
N ASN A 55 6.18 0.39 -9.55
CA ASN A 55 6.65 1.61 -8.88
C ASN A 55 5.72 2.79 -9.23
N GLY A 56 5.33 3.56 -8.22
CA GLY A 56 4.36 4.65 -8.38
C GLY A 56 2.89 4.26 -8.23
N THR A 57 2.60 2.96 -7.99
CA THR A 57 1.24 2.53 -7.63
C THR A 57 0.82 3.15 -6.30
N VAL A 58 -0.27 3.92 -6.32
CA VAL A 58 -0.88 4.46 -5.10
C VAL A 58 -1.82 3.40 -4.54
N ILE A 59 -1.55 2.92 -3.34
CA ILE A 59 -2.37 1.93 -2.63
C ILE A 59 -3.03 2.58 -1.40
N LEU A 60 -4.10 1.95 -0.92
CA LEU A 60 -4.65 2.32 0.39
C LEU A 60 -3.66 1.96 1.51
N ARG A 61 -3.50 2.86 2.47
CA ARG A 61 -2.69 2.62 3.68
C ARG A 61 -3.46 1.89 4.77
N LYS A 62 -4.79 1.92 4.73
CA LYS A 62 -5.69 1.29 5.70
C LYS A 62 -6.92 0.71 4.98
N PRO A 63 -7.44 -0.43 5.45
CA PRO A 63 -8.67 -0.98 4.90
C PRO A 63 -9.81 0.01 5.14
N VAL A 64 -10.60 0.24 4.10
CA VAL A 64 -11.82 1.05 4.18
C VAL A 64 -13.00 0.09 4.15
N PRO A 65 -13.80 -0.01 5.22
CA PRO A 65 -14.98 -0.87 5.24
C PRO A 65 -15.93 -0.51 4.10
N GLY A 66 -16.33 -1.51 3.32
CA GLY A 66 -17.19 -1.31 2.16
C GLY A 66 -16.49 -0.66 0.97
N ALA A 67 -15.15 -0.66 0.90
CA ALA A 67 -14.44 -0.32 -0.33
C ALA A 67 -14.79 -1.32 -1.44
N TYR A 68 -14.98 -0.81 -2.65
CA TYR A 68 -15.19 -1.59 -3.88
C TYR A 68 -14.62 -0.82 -5.08
N ALA A 69 -14.35 -1.53 -6.18
CA ALA A 69 -13.86 -0.94 -7.41
C ALA A 69 -14.88 0.06 -8.00
N GLY A 70 -14.42 1.23 -8.41
CA GLY A 70 -15.25 2.35 -8.84
C GLY A 70 -15.63 3.34 -7.73
N MET A 71 -15.29 3.06 -6.47
CA MET A 71 -15.50 4.01 -5.38
C MET A 71 -14.63 5.26 -5.60
N ARG A 72 -15.26 6.43 -5.63
CA ARG A 72 -14.52 7.71 -5.65
C ARG A 72 -13.79 7.89 -4.33
N VAL A 73 -12.47 7.95 -4.40
CA VAL A 73 -11.62 8.22 -3.26
C VAL A 73 -10.99 9.57 -3.41
N LYS A 74 -11.08 10.37 -2.36
CA LYS A 74 -10.33 11.60 -2.24
C LYS A 74 -9.17 11.29 -1.32
N SER A 75 -7.94 11.49 -1.81
CA SER A 75 -6.77 11.44 -0.94
C SER A 75 -6.98 12.50 0.15
N SER A 76 -7.10 12.06 1.40
CA SER A 76 -6.94 12.96 2.53
C SER A 76 -5.45 13.25 2.65
N SER A 77 -4.95 14.18 1.84
CA SER A 77 -3.66 14.78 2.09
C SER A 77 -3.76 15.57 3.40
N SER A 78 -3.60 14.89 4.53
CA SER A 78 -3.00 15.51 5.70
C SER A 78 -1.54 15.80 5.32
N THR A 79 -1.35 16.88 4.57
CA THR A 79 -0.13 17.66 4.65
C THR A 79 0.04 18.03 6.12
N THR A 80 0.89 17.30 6.83
CA THR A 80 1.54 17.89 7.99
C THR A 80 2.51 18.92 7.44
N ALA A 81 2.08 20.18 7.38
CA ALA A 81 2.99 21.33 7.50
C ALA A 81 3.69 21.19 8.87
N THR A 82 4.96 21.47 9.13
CA THR A 82 5.77 22.69 8.91
C THR A 82 7.18 22.33 9.44
N THR A 83 8.31 22.74 8.84
CA THR A 83 9.10 23.82 9.44
C THR A 83 9.75 24.69 8.38
N LYS A 84 9.11 25.83 8.14
CA LYS A 84 9.81 27.08 7.85
C LYS A 84 10.26 27.60 9.22
N ASP A 85 11.51 27.36 9.62
CA ASP A 85 12.14 28.14 10.68
C ASP A 85 13.67 28.23 10.46
N SER A 86 14.07 29.45 10.07
CA SER A 86 15.29 30.17 10.46
C SER A 86 16.66 29.49 10.34
N ILE A 87 17.42 29.82 9.29
CA ILE A 87 18.86 30.11 9.45
C ILE A 87 19.24 31.32 8.57
N LYS A 88 19.15 32.49 9.24
CA LYS A 88 19.93 33.73 9.17
C LYS A 88 20.19 34.47 7.85
#